data_AF-A0A7S1KX63-F1
#
_entry.id   AF-A0A7S1KX63-F1
#
_cell.length_a   1.000
_cell.length_b   1.000
_cell.length_c   1.000
_cell.angle_alpha   90.00
_cell.angle_beta   90.00
_cell.angle_gamma   90.00
#
_symmetry.space_group_name_H-M   'P 1'
#
loop_
_entity.id
_entity.type
_entity.pdbx_description
1 polymer ?
#
loop_
_entity_poly.entity_id
_entity_poly.type
_entity_poly.pdbx_seq_one_letter_code
_entity_poly.pdbx_strand_id
1 'polypeptide(L)'
;RFRFENGCSGGVPGGNSGFYSGSSLYGRSTWSHGAQKLNHRVGFGLRGLDLRALGAIPASSQQKSAPVFDLFGVVDHFGQCGFGHYTAAVWHEGAARWHRFDDESVATLDAEEVTSDRAYLLFFRRRGDVVRKQTRSAPESWPHCVKGSWSFLRSECKQPSDRADP
;
A
#
# COMPACT_ATOMS: atom_id res chain seq x y z
N ARG A 1 -14.83 15.44 2.73
CA ARG A 1 -15.26 14.21 2.00
C ARG A 1 -14.25 13.96 0.88
N PHE A 2 -13.07 13.42 1.20
CA PHE A 2 -12.09 13.05 0.19
C PHE A 2 -12.48 11.70 -0.38
N ARG A 3 -12.85 11.71 -1.65
CA ARG A 3 -13.19 10.52 -2.42
C ARG A 3 -11.97 10.20 -3.28
N PHE A 4 -11.17 9.24 -2.84
CA PHE A 4 -10.16 8.64 -3.69
C PHE A 4 -10.89 7.71 -4.65
N GLU A 5 -11.22 8.20 -5.85
CA GLU A 5 -11.76 7.36 -6.92
C GLU A 5 -10.71 7.26 -8.04
N ASN A 6 -9.66 6.49 -7.75
CA ASN A 6 -9.03 5.64 -8.78
C ASN A 6 -9.56 4.21 -8.61
N GLY A 7 -10.88 4.11 -8.42
CA GLY A 7 -11.62 2.86 -8.27
C GLY A 7 -12.53 2.64 -9.47
N CYS A 8 -12.77 1.37 -9.76
CA CYS A 8 -13.66 0.95 -10.85
C CYS A 8 -15.08 1.49 -10.64
N SER A 9 -15.52 2.41 -11.51
CA SER A 9 -16.87 2.94 -11.46
C SER A 9 -17.84 1.92 -12.08
N GLY A 10 -18.82 1.45 -11.32
CA GLY A 10 -19.88 0.57 -11.81
C GLY A 10 -21.02 1.36 -12.46
N GLY A 11 -21.31 1.11 -13.74
CA GLY A 11 -22.52 1.58 -14.40
C GLY A 11 -23.76 0.80 -13.91
N VAL A 12 -24.85 1.51 -13.61
CA VAL A 12 -26.15 0.90 -13.29
C VAL A 12 -26.81 0.45 -14.61
N PRO A 13 -27.09 -0.84 -14.85
CA PRO A 13 -27.84 -1.24 -16.02
C PRO A 13 -29.34 -1.02 -15.75
N GLY A 14 -29.96 -0.18 -16.58
CA GLY A 14 -31.41 -0.12 -16.70
C GLY A 14 -31.99 -1.47 -17.12
N GLY A 15 -33.15 -1.82 -16.57
CA GLY A 15 -33.74 -3.14 -16.68
C GLY A 15 -34.12 -3.54 -18.11
N ASN A 16 -34.01 -4.83 -18.39
CA ASN A 16 -34.98 -5.53 -19.23
C ASN A 16 -35.01 -7.02 -18.87
N SER A 17 -36.22 -7.57 -18.80
CA SER A 17 -36.53 -8.98 -18.53
C SER A 17 -36.17 -9.85 -19.73
N GLY A 18 -35.42 -10.93 -19.51
CA GLY A 18 -35.16 -11.94 -20.54
C GLY A 18 -34.63 -13.24 -19.92
N PHE A 19 -35.48 -14.25 -19.89
CA PHE A 19 -35.15 -15.63 -19.52
C PHE A 19 -34.38 -16.30 -20.67
N TYR A 20 -33.23 -16.95 -20.35
CA TYR A 20 -32.70 -18.07 -21.13
C TYR A 20 -32.13 -19.13 -20.20
N SER A 21 -32.70 -20.33 -20.35
CA SER A 21 -32.28 -21.61 -19.77
C SER A 21 -30.96 -22.09 -20.39
N GLY A 22 -30.11 -22.76 -19.60
CA GLY A 22 -28.92 -23.45 -20.10
C GLY A 22 -27.84 -23.66 -19.04
N SER A 23 -27.81 -24.85 -18.46
CA SER A 23 -26.87 -25.31 -17.43
C SER A 23 -25.44 -25.49 -17.97
N SER A 24 -24.46 -24.78 -17.41
CA SER A 24 -23.08 -25.25 -17.25
C SER A 24 -22.37 -24.42 -16.18
N LEU A 25 -22.06 -25.06 -15.06
CA LEU A 25 -21.43 -24.49 -13.86
C LEU A 25 -19.92 -24.38 -14.07
N TYR A 26 -19.45 -23.30 -14.70
CA TYR A 26 -18.09 -22.78 -14.49
C TYR A 26 -18.12 -21.24 -14.57
N GLY A 27 -17.94 -20.60 -13.42
CA GLY A 27 -17.44 -19.22 -13.26
C GLY A 27 -18.06 -18.14 -14.16
N ARG A 28 -19.33 -17.80 -13.95
CA ARG A 28 -19.90 -16.58 -14.57
C ARG A 28 -19.31 -15.35 -13.88
N SER A 29 -18.36 -14.70 -14.53
CA SER A 29 -17.74 -13.45 -14.11
C SER A 29 -18.77 -12.32 -14.09
N THR A 30 -19.25 -11.97 -12.90
CA THR A 30 -20.21 -10.87 -12.68
C THR A 30 -19.60 -9.47 -12.80
N TRP A 31 -18.32 -9.36 -13.19
CA TRP A 31 -17.57 -8.10 -13.20
C TRP A 31 -17.45 -7.46 -14.60
N SER A 32 -17.95 -8.12 -15.64
CA SER A 32 -17.36 -7.97 -16.99
C SER A 32 -18.08 -7.03 -17.96
N HIS A 33 -19.08 -6.25 -17.56
CA HIS A 33 -19.81 -5.40 -18.53
C HIS A 33 -19.98 -3.92 -18.15
N GLY A 34 -19.33 -3.43 -17.09
CA GLY A 34 -19.53 -2.03 -16.70
C GLY A 34 -18.50 -1.36 -15.80
N ALA A 35 -17.46 -2.06 -15.35
CA ALA A 35 -16.43 -1.50 -14.49
C ALA A 35 -15.28 -0.93 -15.34
N GLN A 36 -15.16 0.39 -15.40
CA GLN A 36 -14.06 1.07 -16.08
C GLN A 36 -13.07 1.69 -15.09
N LYS A 37 -11.78 1.59 -15.42
CA LYS A 37 -10.73 2.24 -14.65
C LYS A 37 -10.72 3.73 -14.97
N LEU A 38 -10.76 4.54 -13.92
CA LEU A 38 -10.56 5.98 -14.04
C LEU A 38 -9.06 6.24 -14.22
N ASN A 39 -8.68 6.84 -15.35
CA ASN A 39 -7.29 7.21 -15.68
C ASN A 39 -7.01 8.69 -15.39
N HIS A 40 -7.77 9.30 -14.49
CA HIS A 40 -7.58 10.70 -14.14
C HIS A 40 -6.38 10.85 -13.20
N ARG A 41 -5.45 11.75 -13.55
CA ARG A 41 -4.28 12.00 -12.71
C ARG A 41 -4.68 12.67 -11.39
N VAL A 42 -4.46 11.98 -10.27
CA VAL A 42 -4.67 12.54 -8.93
C VAL A 42 -3.34 13.12 -8.44
N GLY A 43 -3.33 14.42 -8.12
CA GLY A 43 -2.17 15.07 -7.52
C GLY A 43 -2.06 14.72 -6.04
N PHE A 44 -0.88 14.30 -5.59
CA PHE A 44 -0.58 14.04 -4.18
C PHE A 44 0.82 14.55 -3.84
N GLY A 45 0.97 15.07 -2.62
CA GLY A 45 2.26 15.50 -2.09
C GLY A 45 3.06 14.32 -1.54
N LEU A 46 4.38 14.35 -1.74
CA LEU A 46 5.28 13.31 -1.22
C LEU A 46 5.52 13.44 0.29
N ARG A 47 5.30 14.63 0.85
CA ARG A 47 5.63 14.95 2.24
C ARG A 47 4.62 15.89 2.86
N GLY A 48 4.48 15.81 4.18
CA GLY A 48 3.76 16.80 4.98
C GLY A 48 2.24 16.79 4.78
N LEU A 49 1.64 15.64 4.47
CA LEU A 49 0.20 15.48 4.43
C LEU A 49 -0.37 15.67 5.85
N ASP A 50 -0.97 16.83 6.12
CA ASP A 50 -1.63 17.12 7.38
C ASP A 50 -3.13 16.80 7.29
N LEU A 51 -3.55 15.72 7.95
CA LEU A 51 -4.95 15.31 7.96
C LEU A 51 -5.86 16.27 8.76
N ARG A 52 -5.31 17.11 9.65
CA ARG A 52 -6.09 18.16 10.33
C ARG A 52 -6.42 19.29 9.37
N ALA A 53 -5.45 19.72 8.56
CA ALA A 53 -5.65 20.77 7.55
C ALA A 53 -6.73 20.37 6.52
N LEU A 54 -6.86 19.06 6.26
CA LEU A 54 -7.91 18.50 5.41
C LEU A 54 -9.26 18.31 6.14
N GLY A 55 -9.36 18.62 7.42
CA GLY A 55 -10.58 18.41 8.21
C GLY A 55 -10.98 16.93 8.36
N ALA A 56 -10.05 16.00 8.12
CA ALA A 56 -10.28 14.56 8.28
C ALA A 56 -10.25 14.14 9.76
N ILE A 57 -9.62 14.96 10.60
CA ILE A 57 -9.53 14.76 12.05
C ILE A 57 -10.14 15.98 12.73
N PRO A 58 -11.15 15.81 13.61
CA PRO A 58 -11.76 16.93 14.31
C PRO A 58 -10.76 17.61 15.24
N ALA A 59 -10.85 18.94 15.35
CA ALA A 59 -9.96 19.73 16.22
C ALA A 59 -10.06 19.33 17.71
N SER A 60 -11.18 18.74 18.13
CA SER A 60 -11.38 18.19 19.46
C SER A 60 -10.67 16.85 19.71
N SER A 61 -10.06 16.25 18.69
CA SER A 61 -9.34 14.99 18.83
C SER A 61 -8.10 15.15 19.70
N GLN A 62 -8.07 14.48 20.86
CA GLN A 62 -6.93 14.45 21.78
C GLN A 62 -5.79 13.56 21.26
N GLN A 63 -5.36 13.75 20.02
CA GLN A 63 -4.18 13.03 19.51
C GLN A 63 -2.91 13.54 20.20
N LYS A 64 -2.14 12.60 20.77
CA LYS A 64 -0.86 12.86 21.44
C LYS A 64 0.19 13.57 20.56
N SER A 65 0.10 13.44 19.24
CA SER A 65 1.03 14.08 18.29
C SER A 65 0.30 14.55 17.02
N ALA A 66 0.94 15.44 16.25
CA ALA A 66 0.38 15.93 15.00
C ALA A 66 0.21 14.77 13.98
N PRO A 67 -0.93 14.67 13.27
CA PRO A 67 -1.20 13.65 12.25
C PRO A 67 -0.66 14.11 10.90
N VAL A 68 0.65 14.36 10.87
CA VAL A 68 1.37 14.73 9.66
C VAL A 68 2.02 13.48 9.10
N PHE A 69 1.85 13.24 7.81
CA PHE A 69 2.31 12.03 7.15
C PHE A 69 3.22 12.32 5.97
N ASP A 70 4.17 11.42 5.73
CA ASP A 70 5.01 11.41 4.54
C ASP A 70 4.70 10.17 3.70
N LEU A 71 4.65 10.35 2.39
CA LEU A 71 4.50 9.24 1.45
C LEU A 71 5.80 8.43 1.44
N PHE A 72 5.69 7.10 1.48
CA PHE A 72 6.84 6.21 1.37
C PHE A 72 6.63 5.08 0.37
N GLY A 73 5.42 4.89 -0.15
CA GLY A 73 5.12 3.89 -1.17
C GLY A 73 3.98 4.33 -2.08
N VAL A 74 4.13 4.05 -3.37
CA VAL A 74 3.10 4.21 -4.40
C VAL A 74 3.02 2.90 -5.17
N VAL A 75 1.81 2.39 -5.37
CA VAL A 75 1.58 1.26 -6.27
C VAL A 75 0.89 1.78 -7.50
N ASP A 76 1.53 1.59 -8.64
CA ASP A 76 0.97 1.85 -9.95
C ASP A 76 0.28 0.59 -10.47
N HIS A 77 -0.82 0.79 -11.17
CA HIS A 77 -1.50 -0.27 -11.90
C HIS A 77 -1.60 0.11 -13.38
N PHE A 78 -1.17 -0.77 -14.27
CA PHE A 78 -1.25 -0.63 -15.72
C PHE A 78 -2.31 -1.59 -16.23
N GLY A 79 -3.26 -1.13 -17.05
CA GLY A 79 -4.34 -1.99 -17.57
C GLY A 79 -5.72 -1.63 -17.04
N GLN A 80 -6.65 -2.58 -17.11
CA GLN A 80 -8.07 -2.39 -16.84
C GLN A 80 -8.46 -2.92 -15.46
N CYS A 81 -9.70 -2.66 -15.03
CA CYS A 81 -10.20 -3.00 -13.70
C CYS A 81 -9.99 -4.46 -13.23
N GLY A 82 -10.00 -5.44 -14.14
CA GLY A 82 -9.90 -6.86 -13.81
C GLY A 82 -8.54 -7.50 -14.11
N PHE A 83 -7.64 -6.80 -14.80
CA PHE A 83 -6.35 -7.34 -15.22
C PHE A 83 -5.37 -6.23 -15.52
N GLY A 84 -4.12 -6.44 -15.13
CA GLY A 84 -3.07 -5.49 -15.38
C GLY A 84 -1.75 -5.87 -14.76
N HIS A 85 -0.79 -4.97 -14.92
CA HIS A 85 0.54 -5.06 -14.34
C HIS A 85 0.66 -4.11 -13.15
N TYR A 86 1.37 -4.52 -12.09
CA TYR A 86 1.53 -3.72 -10.89
C TYR A 86 3.01 -3.46 -10.64
N THR A 87 3.34 -2.21 -10.39
CA THR A 87 4.71 -1.82 -9.99
C THR A 87 4.64 -1.00 -8.72
N ALA A 88 5.74 -0.96 -7.97
CA ALA A 88 5.79 -0.21 -6.72
C ALA A 88 6.96 0.79 -6.72
N ALA A 89 6.67 2.07 -6.51
CA ALA A 89 7.69 3.06 -6.16
C ALA A 89 7.79 3.17 -4.64
N VAL A 90 8.96 2.92 -4.05
CA VAL A 90 9.18 2.90 -2.60
C VAL A 90 10.34 3.80 -2.21
N TRP A 91 10.15 4.59 -1.15
CA TRP A 91 11.18 5.43 -0.57
C TRP A 91 12.14 4.60 0.28
N HIS A 92 13.40 4.52 -0.15
CA HIS A 92 14.45 3.90 0.64
C HIS A 92 15.14 4.94 1.52
N GLU A 93 14.85 4.92 2.83
CA GLU A 93 15.43 5.93 3.74
C GLU A 93 16.96 5.90 3.82
N GLY A 94 17.58 4.71 3.77
CA GLY A 94 19.03 4.59 3.91
C GLY A 94 19.80 5.22 2.75
N ALA A 95 19.22 5.17 1.54
CA ALA A 95 19.78 5.82 0.36
C ALA A 95 19.18 7.20 0.09
N ALA A 96 18.19 7.61 0.90
CA ALA A 96 17.38 8.80 0.68
C ALA A 96 16.91 8.95 -0.78
N ARG A 97 16.41 7.87 -1.38
CA ARG A 97 16.02 7.84 -2.80
C ARG A 97 14.83 6.91 -3.07
N TRP A 98 14.04 7.25 -4.08
CA TRP A 98 12.96 6.40 -4.57
C TRP A 98 13.48 5.28 -5.48
N HIS A 99 12.87 4.12 -5.37
CA HIS A 99 13.14 2.97 -6.20
C HIS A 99 11.83 2.43 -6.76
N ARG A 100 11.77 2.17 -8.06
CA ARG A 100 10.72 1.40 -8.72
C ARG A 100 11.08 -0.07 -8.69
N PHE A 101 10.16 -0.88 -8.23
CA PHE A 101 10.19 -2.34 -8.28
C PHE A 101 9.17 -2.77 -9.32
N ASP A 102 9.67 -3.42 -10.36
CA ASP A 102 8.94 -3.92 -11.52
C ASP A 102 9.35 -5.38 -11.72
N ASP A 103 8.64 -6.28 -11.03
CA ASP A 103 8.99 -7.70 -10.88
C ASP A 103 10.45 -7.92 -10.48
N GLU A 104 11.28 -8.51 -11.34
CA GLU A 104 12.71 -8.72 -11.10
C GLU A 104 13.57 -7.45 -11.24
N SER A 105 13.03 -6.39 -11.82
CA SER A 105 13.75 -5.16 -12.15
C SER A 105 13.61 -4.11 -11.07
N VAL A 106 14.73 -3.51 -10.69
CA VAL A 106 14.78 -2.39 -9.75
C VAL A 106 15.48 -1.21 -10.40
N ALA A 107 14.81 -0.07 -10.44
CA ALA A 107 15.34 1.17 -10.98
C ALA A 107 15.23 2.30 -9.95
N THR A 108 16.18 3.22 -9.94
CA THR A 108 16.05 4.46 -9.16
C THR A 108 15.07 5.40 -9.84
N LEU A 109 14.32 6.18 -9.06
CA LEU A 109 13.42 7.22 -9.55
C LEU A 109 13.73 8.56 -8.88
N ASP A 110 13.49 9.63 -9.63
CA ASP A 110 13.39 10.98 -9.08
C ASP A 110 12.00 11.23 -8.47
N ALA A 111 11.90 12.26 -7.63
CA ALA A 111 10.68 12.56 -6.88
C ALA A 111 9.49 12.87 -7.79
N GLU A 112 9.75 13.51 -8.92
CA GLU A 112 8.77 13.91 -9.93
C GLU A 112 8.15 12.67 -10.61
N GLU A 113 8.97 11.65 -10.85
CA GLU A 113 8.56 10.40 -11.52
C GLU A 113 7.67 9.50 -10.66
N VAL A 114 7.70 9.69 -9.33
CA VAL A 114 6.82 8.98 -8.39
C VAL A 114 5.35 9.40 -8.58
N THR A 115 5.11 10.61 -9.08
CA THR A 115 3.76 11.16 -9.26
C THR A 115 3.15 10.76 -10.60
N SER A 116 2.68 9.52 -10.68
CA SER A 116 2.09 8.91 -11.87
C SER A 116 0.57 9.13 -11.97
N ASP A 117 0.05 9.18 -13.20
CA ASP A 117 -1.39 9.10 -13.51
C ASP A 117 -1.98 7.70 -13.29
N ARG A 118 -1.12 6.71 -13.04
CA ARG A 118 -1.47 5.31 -12.80
C ARG A 118 -1.48 4.92 -11.32
N ALA A 119 -1.21 5.88 -10.43
CA ALA A 119 -1.16 5.67 -9.00
C ALA A 119 -2.50 5.12 -8.49
N TYR A 120 -2.48 3.91 -7.96
CA TYR A 120 -3.65 3.20 -7.47
C TYR A 120 -3.70 3.17 -5.94
N LEU A 121 -2.58 2.84 -5.28
CA LEU A 121 -2.48 2.84 -3.82
C LEU A 121 -1.35 3.75 -3.35
N LEU A 122 -1.59 4.49 -2.28
CA LEU A 122 -0.61 5.37 -1.64
C LEU A 122 -0.40 4.93 -0.19
N PHE A 123 0.85 4.73 0.19
CA PHE A 123 1.26 4.35 1.53
C PHE A 123 1.95 5.52 2.22
N PHE A 124 1.33 5.95 3.31
CA PHE A 124 1.78 7.06 4.13
C PHE A 124 2.22 6.57 5.51
N ARG A 125 3.31 7.15 6.01
CA ARG A 125 3.77 6.94 7.39
C ARG A 125 3.63 8.23 8.17
N ARG A 126 3.28 8.13 9.45
CA ARG A 126 3.22 9.30 10.31
C ARG A 126 4.62 9.78 10.66
N ARG A 127 4.82 11.11 10.68
CA ARG A 127 6.06 11.71 11.18
C ARG A 127 6.19 11.49 12.69
N GLY A 128 7.39 11.14 13.11
CA GLY A 128 7.71 10.91 14.53
C GLY A 128 7.48 9.48 15.01
N ASP A 129 6.85 8.62 14.20
CA ASP A 129 6.74 7.20 14.52
C ASP A 129 8.09 6.51 14.26
N VAL A 130 8.69 5.95 15.31
CA VAL A 130 9.90 5.13 15.19
C VAL A 130 9.48 3.75 14.70
N VAL A 131 9.50 3.55 13.39
CA VAL A 131 9.24 2.23 12.79
C VAL A 131 10.53 1.42 12.84
N ARG A 132 10.56 0.39 13.69
CA ARG A 132 11.62 -0.62 13.62
C ARG A 132 11.50 -1.37 12.31
N LYS A 133 12.52 -1.28 11.45
CA LYS A 133 12.52 -1.94 10.15
C LYS A 133 12.90 -3.39 10.29
N GLN A 134 11.99 -4.26 9.87
CA GLN A 134 12.30 -5.64 9.61
C GLN A 134 13.40 -5.73 8.53
N THR A 135 14.51 -6.36 8.86
CA THR A 135 15.56 -6.69 7.89
C THR A 135 16.07 -8.09 8.18
N ARG A 136 16.68 -8.75 7.18
CA ARG A 136 17.37 -10.05 7.40
C ARG A 136 18.44 -9.95 8.50
N SER A 137 19.06 -8.78 8.64
CA SER A 137 20.08 -8.46 9.63
C SER A 137 19.54 -8.12 11.03
N ALA A 138 18.25 -7.78 11.16
CA ALA A 138 17.63 -7.38 12.43
C ALA A 138 16.29 -8.11 12.66
N PRO A 139 16.28 -9.46 12.78
CA PRO A 139 15.06 -10.23 13.01
C PRO A 139 14.41 -9.92 14.36
N GLU A 140 15.13 -9.45 15.36
CA GLU A 140 14.54 -9.00 16.63
C GLU A 140 13.51 -7.86 16.46
N SER A 141 13.50 -7.19 15.32
CA SER A 141 12.49 -6.19 14.95
C SER A 141 11.19 -6.78 14.39
N TRP A 142 11.05 -8.12 14.29
CA TRP A 142 9.78 -8.76 13.95
C TRP A 142 8.72 -8.43 15.01
N PRO A 143 7.51 -7.96 14.62
CA PRO A 143 6.46 -7.59 15.58
C PRO A 143 5.85 -8.78 16.34
N HIS A 144 6.25 -10.00 15.97
CA HIS A 144 5.91 -11.23 16.67
C HIS A 144 7.20 -11.98 17.03
N CYS A 145 7.27 -12.52 18.23
CA CYS A 145 8.32 -13.45 18.61
C CYS A 145 8.22 -14.69 17.72
N VAL A 146 9.22 -14.91 16.86
CA VAL A 146 9.32 -16.12 16.05
C VAL A 146 9.49 -17.29 17.02
N LYS A 147 8.43 -18.06 17.26
CA LYS A 147 8.51 -19.26 18.09
C LYS A 147 9.44 -20.23 17.38
N GLY A 148 10.50 -20.66 18.07
CA GLY A 148 11.59 -21.46 17.50
C GLY A 148 11.19 -22.79 16.85
N SER A 149 9.95 -23.27 17.04
CA SER A 149 9.48 -24.50 16.39
C SER A 149 9.08 -24.32 14.92
N TRP A 150 8.99 -23.09 14.39
CA TRP A 150 8.50 -22.82 13.03
C TRP A 150 9.53 -22.16 12.11
N SER A 151 10.72 -21.84 12.60
CA SER A 151 11.75 -21.16 11.82
C SER A 151 12.87 -22.11 11.41
N PHE A 152 12.97 -22.37 10.10
CA PHE A 152 14.19 -22.91 9.46
C PHE A 152 15.43 -22.01 9.66
N LEU A 153 15.22 -20.79 10.18
CA LEU A 153 16.22 -19.80 10.53
C LEU A 153 16.34 -19.68 12.06
N ARG A 154 17.05 -20.63 12.69
CA ARG A 154 18.12 -20.38 13.69
C ARG A 154 18.29 -21.57 14.63
N SER A 155 19.51 -22.09 14.63
CA SER A 155 20.22 -22.35 15.87
C SER A 155 20.32 -21.04 16.69
N GLU A 156 19.74 -21.07 17.88
CA GLU A 156 20.01 -20.21 19.05
C GLU A 156 19.88 -18.69 18.86
N CYS A 157 18.69 -18.17 19.16
CA CYS A 157 18.54 -16.77 19.54
C CYS A 157 18.53 -16.68 21.08
N LYS A 158 19.70 -16.49 21.71
CA LYS A 158 19.78 -16.16 23.15
C LYS A 158 19.22 -14.76 23.38
N GLN A 159 18.40 -14.61 24.41
CA GLN A 159 17.79 -13.34 24.78
C GLN A 159 18.82 -12.44 25.47
N PRO A 160 18.73 -11.10 25.35
CA PRO A 160 19.66 -10.17 26.01
C PRO A 160 19.61 -10.21 27.56
N SER A 161 18.63 -10.90 28.15
CA SER A 161 18.54 -11.13 29.60
C SER A 161 19.55 -12.15 30.13
N ASP A 162 20.19 -12.92 29.25
CA ASP A 162 21.08 -14.02 29.65
C ASP A 162 22.56 -13.58 29.78
N ARG A 163 22.83 -12.27 29.73
CA ARG A 163 24.13 -11.67 30.06
C ARG A 163 23.99 -10.85 31.34
N ALA A 164 23.85 -11.55 32.45
CA ALA A 164 24.31 -11.02 33.73
C ALA A 164 25.62 -11.75 34.05
N ASP A 165 26.74 -11.01 33.99
CA ASP A 165 28.01 -11.36 34.63
C ASP A 165 28.24 -10.36 35.77
N PRO A 166 29.03 -10.69 36.80
CA PRO A 166 29.81 -11.93 36.99
C PRO A 166 29.22 -12.93 38.00
#